data_AF-A0A0S9DZS7-F1
#
_entry.id   AF-A0A0S9DZS7-F1
#
_cell.length_a   1.000
_cell.length_b   1.000
_cell.length_c   1.000
_cell.angle_alpha   90.00
_cell.angle_beta   90.00
_cell.angle_gamma   90.00
#
_symmetry.space_group_name_H-M   'P 1'
#
loop_
_entity.id
_entity.type
_entity.pdbx_description
1 polymer ?
#
loop_
_entity_poly.entity_id
_entity_poly.type
_entity_poly.pdbx_seq_one_letter_code
_entity_poly.pdbx_strand_id
1 'polypeptide(L)' 'MSKIILDVQTDGLAVIFATGHADEHKRLATVYKMKDGWHTKLASEHTRHAWSGPFASAEDAFQAMKASASTTS' A
#
# COMPACT_ATOMS: atom_id res chain seq x y z
N MET A 1 5.46 15.16 -10.66
CA MET A 1 4.28 14.38 -10.25
C MET A 1 4.75 13.13 -9.53
N SER A 2 4.31 12.88 -8.31
CA SER A 2 4.66 11.65 -7.58
C SER A 2 3.83 10.49 -8.12
N LYS A 3 4.47 9.39 -8.54
CA LYS A 3 3.78 8.19 -9.02
C LYS A 3 3.75 7.15 -7.91
N ILE A 4 2.58 6.58 -7.65
CA ILE A 4 2.42 5.47 -6.70
C ILE A 4 2.51 4.16 -7.50
N ILE A 5 3.33 3.22 -7.04
CA ILE A 5 3.60 1.94 -7.69
C ILE A 5 3.31 0.81 -6.70
N LEU A 6 2.74 -0.29 -7.21
CA LEU A 6 2.62 -1.57 -6.52
C LEU A 6 3.74 -2.49 -6.99
N ASP A 7 4.53 -2.99 -6.05
CA ASP A 7 5.60 -3.94 -6.27
C ASP A 7 5.22 -5.28 -5.62
N VAL A 8 4.89 -6.28 -6.43
CA VAL A 8 4.48 -7.60 -5.93
C VAL A 8 5.74 -8.47 -5.81
N GLN A 9 6.20 -8.67 -4.58
CA GLN A 9 7.45 -9.38 -4.29
C GLN A 9 7.26 -10.91 -4.32
N THR A 10 6.14 -11.42 -3.79
CA THR A 10 5.87 -12.86 -3.68
C THR A 10 4.36 -13.15 -3.74
N ASP A 11 3.94 -14.43 -3.90
CA ASP A 11 2.54 -14.83 -3.71
C ASP A 11 2.13 -14.62 -2.24
N GLY A 12 1.67 -13.41 -1.96
CA GLY A 12 1.16 -13.01 -0.65
C GLY A 12 1.88 -11.84 0.01
N LEU A 13 2.83 -11.22 -0.69
CA LEU A 13 3.46 -9.99 -0.22
C LEU A 13 3.61 -9.02 -1.39
N ALA A 14 3.07 -7.82 -1.22
CA ALA A 14 3.30 -6.70 -2.11
C ALA A 14 3.65 -5.45 -1.31
N VAL A 15 4.29 -4.48 -1.94
CA VAL A 15 4.72 -3.24 -1.30
C VAL A 15 4.29 -2.07 -2.17
N ILE A 16 3.77 -1.02 -1.54
CA ILE A 16 3.32 0.19 -2.21
C ILE A 16 4.35 1.28 -1.93
N PHE A 17 4.89 1.86 -3.01
CA PHE A 17 5.87 2.94 -2.93
C PHE A 17 5.38 4.17 -3.70
N ALA A 18 5.68 5.36 -3.20
CA ALA A 18 5.66 6.58 -3.99
C ALA A 18 7.07 6.84 -4.53
N THR A 19 7.17 7.05 -5.84
CA THR A 19 8.36 7.62 -6.50
C THR A 19 8.14 9.11 -6.72
N GLY A 20 9.06 9.92 -6.18
CA GLY A 20 9.16 11.36 -6.43
C GLY A 20 10.20 11.72 -7.48
N HIS A 21 10.37 13.02 -7.75
CA HIS A 21 11.30 13.57 -8.76
C HIS A 21 12.80 13.39 -8.44
N ALA A 22 13.16 12.81 -7.30
CA ALA A 22 14.53 12.71 -6.85
C ALA A 22 14.79 11.36 -6.19
N ASP A 23 14.72 10.25 -6.95
CA ASP A 23 15.11 8.87 -6.55
C ASP A 23 14.60 8.32 -5.20
N GLU A 24 13.76 9.08 -4.48
CA GLU A 24 13.24 8.70 -3.19
C GLU A 24 12.03 7.79 -3.41
N HIS A 25 12.30 6.50 -3.24
CA HIS A 25 11.28 5.48 -3.13
C HIS A 25 10.74 5.51 -1.71
N LYS A 26 9.73 6.33 -1.46
CA LYS A 26 9.07 6.37 -0.16
C LYS A 26 8.11 5.20 -0.05
N ARG A 27 8.40 4.23 0.81
CA ARG A 27 7.45 3.16 1.15
C ARG A 27 6.23 3.78 1.81
N LEU A 28 5.06 3.56 1.23
CA LEU A 28 3.79 4.05 1.72
C LEU A 28 3.06 2.99 2.53
N ALA A 29 3.06 1.75 2.06
CA ALA A 29 2.41 0.64 2.72
C ALA A 29 2.98 -0.72 2.29
N THR A 30 2.69 -1.75 3.06
CA THR A 30 2.99 -3.16 2.74
C THR A 30 1.69 -3.95 2.75
N VAL A 31 1.43 -4.71 1.69
CA VAL A 31 0.24 -5.54 1.54
C VAL A 31 0.60 -7.00 1.81
N TYR A 32 -0.14 -7.63 2.71
CA TYR A 32 0.02 -9.02 3.12
C TYR A 32 -1.23 -9.81 2.77
N LYS A 33 -1.08 -10.97 2.12
CA LYS A 33 -2.17 -11.94 1.93
C LYS A 33 -2.28 -12.77 3.20
N MET A 34 -3.37 -12.58 3.93
CA MET A 34 -3.74 -13.41 5.08
C MET A 34 -4.82 -14.42 4.69
N LYS A 35 -5.23 -15.26 5.64
CA LYS A 35 -6.25 -16.30 5.42
C LYS A 35 -7.62 -15.75 5.01
N ASP A 36 -7.94 -14.53 5.44
CA ASP A 36 -9.23 -13.86 5.21
C ASP A 36 -9.22 -12.94 3.97
N GLY A 37 -8.05 -12.63 3.44
CA GLY A 37 -7.89 -11.73 2.29
C GLY A 37 -6.60 -10.94 2.34
N TRP A 38 -6.50 -9.91 1.51
CA TRP A 38 -5.34 -9.02 1.48
C TRP A 38 -5.52 -7.89 2.50
N HIS A 39 -4.48 -7.63 3.29
CA HIS A 39 -4.44 -6.56 4.26
C HIS A 39 -3.28 -5.62 3.97
N THR A 40 -3.55 -4.32 3.97
CA THR A 40 -2.56 -3.27 3.76
C THR A 40 -2.15 -2.70 5.09
N LYS A 41 -0.85 -2.62 5.36
CA LYS A 41 -0.26 -1.96 6.53
C LYS A 41 0.48 -0.70 6.10
N LEU A 42 0.06 0.47 6.58
CA LEU A 42 0.74 1.73 6.35
C LEU A 42 2.17 1.70 6.91
N ALA A 43 3.11 2.24 6.16
CA ALA A 43 4.51 2.33 6.57
C ALA A 43 4.78 3.54 7.47
N SER A 44 3.98 4.61 7.31
CA SER A 44 4.10 5.82 8.13
C SER A 44 3.51 5.67 9.54
N GLU A 45 2.68 4.64 9.77
CA GLU A 45 1.94 4.48 11.01
C GLU A 45 2.20 3.11 11.62
N HIS A 46 2.66 3.08 12.87
CA HIS A 46 3.02 1.85 13.58
C HIS A 46 1.91 1.36 14.53
N THR A 47 0.73 1.98 14.47
CA THR A 47 -0.40 1.62 15.33
C THR A 47 -1.26 0.53 14.69
N ARG A 48 -2.16 -0.07 15.47
CA ARG A 48 -3.14 -1.04 14.95
C ARG A 48 -4.07 -0.48 13.86
N HIS A 49 -4.23 0.85 13.81
CA HIS A 49 -5.05 1.56 12.83
C HIS A 49 -4.36 1.69 11.47
N ALA A 50 -3.07 1.37 11.40
CA ALA A 50 -2.31 1.31 10.16
C ALA A 50 -2.76 0.18 9.23
N TRP A 51 -3.64 -0.72 9.67
CA TRP A 51 -4.11 -1.85 8.88
C TRP A 51 -5.44 -1.53 8.19
N SER A 52 -5.56 -1.89 6.91
CA SER A 52 -6.79 -1.82 6.11
C SER A 52 -7.04 -3.15 5.42
N GLY A 53 -8.30 -3.50 5.22
CA GLY A 53 -8.75 -4.76 4.63
C GLY A 53 -9.84 -5.44 5.47
N PRO A 54 -10.25 -6.66 5.10
CA PRO A 54 -9.72 -7.47 4.00
C PRO A 54 -10.09 -6.95 2.61
N PHE A 55 -9.17 -7.08 1.65
CA PHE A 55 -9.36 -6.79 0.22
C PHE A 55 -9.34 -8.08 -0.59
N ALA A 56 -10.05 -8.10 -1.72
CA ALA A 56 -10.12 -9.28 -2.59
C ALA A 56 -8.79 -9.60 -3.29
N SER A 57 -8.02 -8.56 -3.64
CA SER A 57 -6.75 -8.66 -4.38
C SER A 57 -5.76 -7.58 -3.96
N ALA A 58 -4.46 -7.78 -4.26
CA ALA A 58 -3.42 -6.78 -4.02
C ALA A 58 -3.66 -5.47 -4.81
N GLU A 59 -4.28 -5.54 -5.99
CA GLU A 59 -4.67 -4.37 -6.78
C GLU A 59 -5.79 -3.56 -6.13
N ASP A 60 -6.75 -4.22 -5.48
CA ASP A 60 -7.85 -3.57 -4.79
C ASP A 60 -7.34 -2.79 -3.55
N ALA A 61 -6.46 -3.44 -2.79
CA ALA A 61 -5.67 -2.83 -1.72
C ALA A 61 -4.86 -1.60 -2.21
N PHE A 62 -4.29 -1.68 -3.41
CA PHE A 62 -3.54 -0.59 -4.02
C PHE A 62 -4.44 0.59 -4.43
N GLN A 63 -5.60 0.32 -5.04
CA GLN A 63 -6.55 1.37 -5.41
C GLN A 63 -7.10 2.09 -4.17
N ALA A 64 -7.43 1.35 -3.11
CA ALA A 64 -7.85 1.92 -1.83
C ALA A 64 -6.78 2.86 -1.25
N MET A 65 -5.51 2.42 -1.24
CA MET A 65 -4.39 3.23 -0.77
C MET A 65 -4.18 4.50 -1.61
N LYS A 66 -4.27 4.37 -2.94
CA LYS A 66 -4.14 5.49 -3.87
C LYS A 66 -5.27 6.52 -3.70
N ALA A 67 -6.50 6.06 -3.43
CA ALA A 67 -7.62 6.93 -3.11
C ALA A 67 -7.37 7.70 -1.79
N SER A 68 -6.95 7.01 -0.73
CA SER A 68 -6.65 7.64 0.57
C SER A 68 -5.50 8.67 0.48
N ALA A 69 -4.47 8.39 -0.32
CA ALA A 69 -3.36 9.32 -0.55
C ALA A 69 -3.77 10.58 -1.34
N SER A 70 -4.90 10.54 -2.05
CA SER A 70 -5.42 11.67 -2.84
C SER A 70 -6.35 12.58 -2.05
N THR A 71 -6.83 12.17 -0.87
CA THR A 71 -7.79 12.94 -0.03
C THR A 71 -7.11 13.98 0.86
N THR A 72 -5.78 14.08 0.86
CA THR A 72 -5.06 15.18 1.53
C THR A 72 -4.80 16.30 0.52
N SER A 73 -5.81 17.13 0.26
CA SER A 73 -5.68 18.39 -0.49
C SER A 73 -6.60 19.44 0.13
#